data_AF-A0A1X0QRA2-F1
#
_entry.id   AF-A0A1X0QRA2-F1
#
_cell.length_a   1.000
_cell.length_b   1.000
_cell.length_c   1.000
_cell.angle_alpha   90.00
_cell.angle_beta   90.00
_cell.angle_gamma   90.00
#
_symmetry.space_group_name_H-M   'P 1'
#
loop_
_entity.id
_entity.type
_entity.pdbx_description
1 polymer ?
#
loop_
_entity_poly.entity_id
_entity_poly.type
_entity_poly.pdbx_seq_one_letter_code
_entity_poly.pdbx_strand_id
1 'polypeptide(L)'
;MVSSPLVSSPLTSPSLASESSSQPKPPQKCPPSSDLDSSALQKAAMPLQCQLRSHLRQLNINVRRILNIHYPDRHVVALLIHKDYEVGFRSQLKKFKIPVQDDYDPLDPSNLRDPDYNGWNEANRTRAACGLFLCRILHALDYLKDPVKQAVANFFANKGYIDSSEFLELFPVKKT
;
A
#
# COMPACT_ATOMS: atom_id res chain seq x y z
N MET A 1 9.59 -30.17 84.21
CA MET A 1 9.97 -31.33 83.37
C MET A 1 8.88 -31.40 82.30
N VAL A 2 9.08 -31.02 81.04
CA VAL A 2 10.08 -31.49 80.07
C VAL A 2 10.66 -30.30 79.29
N SER A 3 11.93 -30.44 78.94
CA SER A 3 12.79 -29.47 78.30
C SER A 3 13.11 -29.88 76.86
N SER A 4 13.51 -28.88 76.05
CA SER A 4 14.39 -28.94 74.85
C SER A 4 13.79 -29.18 73.46
N PRO A 5 14.48 -28.76 72.36
CA PRO A 5 15.39 -27.61 72.23
C PRO A 5 15.17 -26.74 70.98
N LEU A 6 15.77 -25.55 71.04
CA LEU A 6 16.09 -24.67 69.90
C LEU A 6 17.22 -25.31 69.08
N VAL A 7 17.01 -25.51 67.77
CA VAL A 7 18.07 -25.86 66.82
C VAL A 7 18.04 -24.87 65.67
N SER A 8 19.09 -24.05 65.62
CA SER A 8 19.48 -23.21 64.49
C SER A 8 20.18 -24.04 63.43
N SER A 9 19.94 -23.74 62.14
CA SER A 9 20.69 -24.28 61.00
C SER A 9 20.53 -23.34 59.78
N PRO A 10 21.48 -23.33 58.84
CA PRO A 10 22.15 -22.10 58.41
C PRO A 10 21.56 -21.41 57.19
N LEU A 11 21.92 -20.13 57.07
CA LEU A 11 21.88 -19.32 55.86
C LEU A 11 22.50 -20.10 54.69
N THR A 12 21.73 -20.36 53.65
CA THR A 12 22.27 -20.70 52.33
C THR A 12 21.39 -20.01 51.29
N SER A 13 21.93 -18.94 50.73
CA SER A 13 21.38 -18.22 49.60
C SER A 13 21.41 -19.13 48.36
N PRO A 14 20.30 -19.36 47.65
CA PRO A 14 20.40 -19.79 46.28
C PRO A 14 20.81 -18.61 45.41
N SER A 15 22.01 -18.76 44.86
CA SER A 15 22.65 -17.95 43.85
C SER A 15 21.71 -17.62 42.69
N LEU A 16 21.89 -16.40 42.17
CA LEU A 16 21.36 -15.90 40.91
C LEU A 16 21.63 -16.90 39.79
N ALA A 17 20.61 -17.64 39.39
CA ALA A 17 20.54 -18.26 38.08
C ALA A 17 19.65 -17.36 37.22
N SER A 18 20.27 -16.74 36.23
CA SER A 18 19.61 -15.93 35.20
C SER A 18 18.51 -16.74 34.51
N GLU A 19 17.25 -16.50 34.88
CA GLU A 19 16.14 -16.81 33.99
C GLU A 19 16.26 -15.88 32.78
N SER A 20 16.72 -16.46 31.67
CA SER A 20 16.66 -15.82 30.37
C SER A 20 15.19 -15.69 29.99
N SER A 21 14.63 -14.52 30.32
CA SER A 21 13.34 -14.08 29.80
C SER A 21 13.42 -14.13 28.27
N SER A 22 12.80 -15.17 27.71
CA SER A 22 12.63 -15.34 26.27
C SER A 22 11.56 -14.34 25.81
N GLN A 23 11.93 -13.08 25.73
CA GLN A 23 11.22 -12.11 24.91
C GLN A 23 11.26 -12.61 23.46
N PRO A 24 10.12 -12.70 22.75
CA PRO A 24 10.16 -12.81 21.30
C PRO A 24 10.78 -11.52 20.78
N LYS A 25 12.02 -11.64 20.27
CA LYS A 25 12.66 -10.62 19.46
C LYS A 25 11.65 -10.16 18.39
N PRO A 26 11.38 -8.85 18.21
CA PRO A 26 10.60 -8.41 17.07
C PRO A 26 11.30 -8.94 15.81
N PRO A 27 10.58 -9.43 14.78
CA PRO A 27 11.21 -9.89 13.56
C PRO A 27 11.84 -8.68 12.84
N GLN A 28 13.05 -8.33 13.26
CA GLN A 28 14.02 -7.58 12.49
C GLN A 28 14.53 -8.50 11.40
N LYS A 29 13.77 -8.56 10.32
CA LYS A 29 14.28 -8.59 8.95
C LYS A 29 13.07 -8.37 8.07
N CYS A 30 13.04 -7.21 7.42
CA CYS A 30 12.48 -7.16 6.07
C CYS A 30 13.11 -8.35 5.34
N PRO A 31 12.34 -9.25 4.69
CA PRO A 31 12.95 -10.12 3.71
C PRO A 31 13.74 -9.21 2.76
N PRO A 32 14.97 -9.58 2.37
CA PRO A 32 15.64 -8.86 1.29
C PRO A 32 14.62 -8.80 0.16
N SER A 33 14.25 -7.57 -0.20
CA SER A 33 13.44 -7.26 -1.36
C SER A 33 14.00 -8.11 -2.48
N SER A 34 13.31 -9.21 -2.80
CA SER A 34 13.58 -9.91 -4.05
C SER A 34 13.46 -8.81 -5.08
N ASP A 35 14.52 -8.66 -5.88
CA ASP A 35 14.57 -7.84 -7.08
C ASP A 35 13.55 -8.34 -8.09
N LEU A 36 12.27 -8.37 -7.73
CA LEU A 36 11.18 -8.19 -8.66
C LEU A 36 11.29 -6.73 -9.08
N ASP A 37 12.22 -6.55 -10.00
CA ASP A 37 12.44 -5.37 -10.79
C ASP A 37 11.09 -4.73 -11.09
N SER A 38 10.70 -3.72 -10.30
CA SER A 38 9.47 -2.95 -10.51
C SER A 38 9.45 -2.39 -11.93
N SER A 39 10.62 -2.24 -12.55
CA SER A 39 10.77 -1.88 -13.96
C SER A 39 10.38 -3.01 -14.92
N ALA A 40 10.54 -4.29 -14.58
CA ALA A 40 10.17 -5.42 -15.44
C ALA A 40 8.65 -5.62 -15.54
N LEU A 41 7.94 -5.56 -14.41
CA LEU A 41 6.46 -5.56 -14.39
C LEU A 41 5.89 -4.38 -15.17
N GLN A 42 6.57 -3.24 -15.13
CA GLN A 42 6.16 -2.02 -15.81
C GLN A 42 6.45 -2.03 -17.32
N LYS A 43 7.61 -2.57 -17.73
CA LYS A 43 7.95 -2.78 -19.15
C LYS A 43 6.95 -3.74 -19.81
N ALA A 44 6.53 -4.79 -19.12
CA ALA A 44 5.47 -5.69 -19.59
C ALA A 44 4.07 -5.04 -19.58
N ALA A 45 3.82 -4.07 -18.68
CA ALA A 45 2.56 -3.33 -18.60
C ALA A 45 2.40 -2.23 -19.65
N MET A 46 3.50 -1.71 -20.23
CA MET A 46 3.43 -0.65 -21.24
C MET A 46 2.63 -1.03 -22.50
N PRO A 47 2.83 -2.22 -23.10
CA PRO A 47 1.97 -2.71 -24.17
C PRO A 47 0.48 -2.76 -23.78
N LEU A 48 0.17 -3.22 -22.57
CA LEU A 48 -1.20 -3.35 -22.05
C LEU A 48 -1.87 -1.98 -21.84
N GLN A 49 -1.16 -0.98 -21.32
CA GLN A 49 -1.69 0.37 -21.14
C GLN A 49 -1.94 1.08 -22.49
N CYS A 50 -1.04 0.92 -23.46
CA CYS A 50 -1.21 1.46 -24.81
C CYS A 50 -2.42 0.84 -25.53
N GLN A 51 -2.63 -0.46 -25.37
CA GLN A 51 -3.81 -1.16 -25.88
C GLN A 51 -5.09 -0.67 -25.21
N LEU A 52 -5.11 -0.57 -23.88
CA LEU A 52 -6.27 -0.08 -23.15
C LEU A 52 -6.64 1.36 -23.54
N ARG A 53 -5.67 2.27 -23.64
CA ARG A 53 -5.93 3.64 -24.15
C ARG A 53 -6.49 3.61 -25.57
N SER A 54 -6.08 2.65 -26.41
CA SER A 54 -6.63 2.49 -27.75
C SER A 54 -8.08 2.00 -27.74
N HIS A 55 -8.42 1.01 -26.90
CA HIS A 55 -9.79 0.55 -26.71
C HIS A 55 -10.68 1.65 -26.13
N LEU A 56 -10.22 2.40 -25.14
CA LEU A 56 -10.95 3.54 -24.58
C LEU A 56 -11.24 4.61 -25.66
N ARG A 57 -10.30 4.89 -26.55
CA ARG A 57 -10.54 5.79 -27.70
C ARG A 57 -11.61 5.26 -28.65
N GLN A 58 -11.63 3.95 -28.92
CA GLN A 58 -12.68 3.32 -29.74
C GLN A 58 -14.07 3.42 -29.08
N LEU A 59 -14.12 3.42 -27.75
CA LEU A 59 -15.33 3.68 -26.97
C LEU A 59 -15.68 5.17 -26.86
N ASN A 60 -15.01 6.04 -27.62
CA ASN A 60 -15.21 7.49 -27.63
C ASN A 60 -14.96 8.15 -26.25
N ILE A 61 -14.10 7.54 -25.44
CA ILE A 61 -13.65 8.07 -24.15
C ILE A 61 -12.46 9.01 -24.39
N ASN A 62 -12.49 10.18 -23.77
CA ASN A 62 -11.42 11.16 -23.87
C ASN A 62 -10.22 10.74 -23.02
N VAL A 63 -9.29 10.01 -23.62
CA VAL A 63 -8.06 9.54 -22.95
C VAL A 63 -7.15 10.65 -22.44
N ARG A 64 -7.30 11.91 -22.91
CA ARG A 64 -6.54 13.05 -22.38
C ARG A 64 -6.97 13.43 -20.97
N ARG A 65 -8.19 13.04 -20.57
CA ARG A 65 -8.71 13.25 -19.22
C ARG A 65 -8.34 12.13 -18.23
N ILE A 66 -7.66 11.08 -18.71
CA ILE A 66 -7.16 9.98 -17.90
C ILE A 66 -5.71 10.25 -17.54
N LEU A 67 -5.47 10.51 -16.26
CA LEU A 67 -4.17 10.87 -15.69
C LEU A 67 -3.26 9.66 -15.55
N ASN A 68 -3.78 8.55 -15.04
CA ASN A 68 -3.03 7.32 -14.84
C ASN A 68 -3.91 6.08 -15.02
N ILE A 69 -3.29 4.96 -15.40
CA ILE A 69 -3.91 3.65 -15.55
C ILE A 69 -3.06 2.64 -14.78
N HIS A 70 -3.67 1.92 -13.85
CA HIS A 70 -2.99 0.82 -13.16
C HIS A 70 -3.93 -0.38 -12.94
N TYR A 71 -3.32 -1.53 -12.67
CA TYR A 71 -4.00 -2.80 -12.49
C TYR A 71 -3.79 -3.26 -11.06
N PRO A 72 -4.73 -2.95 -10.14
CA PRO A 72 -4.52 -3.24 -8.72
C PRO A 72 -4.77 -4.72 -8.37
N ASP A 73 -5.67 -5.39 -9.11
CA ASP A 73 -5.97 -6.83 -9.02
C ASP A 73 -6.26 -7.42 -10.42
N ARG A 74 -6.37 -8.75 -10.51
CA ARG A 74 -6.78 -9.50 -11.69
C ARG A 74 -8.16 -9.04 -12.15
N HIS A 75 -8.27 -8.69 -13.42
CA HIS A 75 -9.50 -8.23 -14.07
C HIS A 75 -10.04 -6.88 -13.55
N VAL A 76 -9.31 -6.19 -12.67
CA VAL A 76 -9.65 -4.84 -12.21
C VAL A 76 -8.71 -3.84 -12.88
N VAL A 77 -9.29 -2.76 -13.41
CA VAL A 77 -8.55 -1.63 -13.96
C VAL A 77 -8.91 -0.40 -13.15
N ALA A 78 -7.90 0.21 -12.53
CA ALA A 78 -8.08 1.47 -11.82
C ALA A 78 -7.59 2.63 -12.69
N LEU A 79 -8.48 3.60 -12.89
CA LEU A 79 -8.24 4.77 -13.71
C LEU A 79 -8.24 6.01 -12.82
N LEU A 80 -7.15 6.76 -12.85
CA LEU A 80 -7.13 8.11 -12.28
C LEU A 80 -7.61 9.07 -13.36
N ILE A 81 -8.71 9.78 -13.11
CA ILE A 81 -9.33 10.71 -14.04
C ILE A 81 -9.45 12.10 -13.43
N HIS A 82 -9.55 13.12 -14.27
CA HIS A 82 -9.92 14.44 -13.77
C HIS A 82 -11.34 14.44 -13.18
N LYS A 83 -11.51 15.13 -12.05
CA LYS A 83 -12.78 15.21 -11.31
C LYS A 83 -13.94 15.78 -12.15
N ASP A 84 -13.67 16.77 -13.00
CA ASP A 84 -14.66 17.37 -13.90
C ASP A 84 -15.21 16.39 -14.94
N TYR A 85 -14.48 15.31 -15.21
CA TYR A 85 -14.83 14.33 -16.23
C TYR A 85 -15.58 13.11 -15.68
N GLU A 86 -15.67 12.95 -14.35
CA GLU A 86 -16.24 11.74 -13.72
C GLU A 86 -17.65 11.41 -14.21
N VAL A 87 -18.56 12.39 -14.21
CA VAL A 87 -19.97 12.19 -14.58
C VAL A 87 -20.11 11.74 -16.03
N GLY A 88 -19.38 12.39 -16.94
CA GLY A 88 -19.36 12.04 -18.36
C GLY A 88 -18.72 10.68 -18.60
N PHE A 89 -17.63 10.38 -17.91
CA PHE A 89 -16.93 9.11 -17.99
C PHE A 89 -17.81 7.94 -17.52
N ARG A 90 -18.46 8.04 -16.35
CA ARG A 90 -19.40 7.03 -15.85
C ARG A 90 -20.58 6.81 -16.81
N SER A 91 -21.10 7.89 -17.39
CA SER A 91 -22.17 7.82 -18.39
C SER A 91 -21.76 7.05 -19.65
N GLN A 92 -20.52 7.26 -20.11
CA GLN A 92 -19.96 6.51 -21.24
C GLN A 92 -19.76 5.03 -20.91
N LEU A 93 -19.18 4.71 -19.75
CA LEU A 93 -19.02 3.30 -19.33
C LEU A 93 -20.36 2.58 -19.25
N LYS A 94 -21.39 3.24 -18.68
CA LYS A 94 -22.75 2.72 -18.60
C LYS A 94 -23.34 2.44 -19.99
N LYS A 95 -23.12 3.32 -20.97
CA LYS A 95 -23.57 3.11 -22.36
C LYS A 95 -23.01 1.82 -22.96
N PHE A 96 -21.76 1.49 -22.64
CA PHE A 96 -21.10 0.27 -23.11
C PHE A 96 -21.26 -0.92 -22.16
N LYS A 97 -22.10 -0.80 -21.12
CA LYS A 97 -22.34 -1.83 -20.10
C LYS A 97 -21.06 -2.28 -19.39
N ILE A 98 -20.08 -1.38 -19.27
CA ILE A 98 -18.86 -1.63 -18.51
C ILE A 98 -19.19 -1.36 -17.04
N PRO A 99 -19.05 -2.36 -16.15
CA PRO A 99 -19.32 -2.18 -14.73
C PRO A 99 -18.30 -1.23 -14.11
N VAL A 100 -18.77 -0.36 -13.23
CA VAL A 100 -17.93 0.49 -12.37
C VAL A 100 -17.97 -0.12 -10.99
N GLN A 101 -16.80 -0.35 -10.39
CA GLN A 101 -16.67 -0.88 -9.04
C GLN A 101 -16.45 0.28 -8.07
N ASP A 102 -17.51 0.69 -7.38
CA ASP A 102 -17.47 1.82 -6.43
C ASP A 102 -16.96 1.40 -5.04
N ASP A 103 -17.15 0.13 -4.66
CA ASP A 103 -16.80 -0.38 -3.33
C ASP A 103 -15.39 -1.00 -3.26
N TYR A 104 -14.52 -0.69 -4.23
CA TYR A 104 -13.15 -1.19 -4.24
C TYR A 104 -12.31 -0.45 -3.21
N ASP A 105 -11.94 -1.11 -2.11
CA ASP A 105 -10.97 -0.59 -1.15
C ASP A 105 -9.54 -1.03 -1.56
N PRO A 106 -8.64 -0.12 -1.96
CA PRO A 106 -7.27 -0.48 -2.31
C PRO A 106 -6.44 -0.99 -1.13
N LEU A 107 -6.87 -0.75 0.11
CA LEU A 107 -6.17 -1.16 1.33
C LEU A 107 -6.62 -2.53 1.85
N ASP A 108 -7.66 -3.12 1.24
CA ASP A 108 -8.18 -4.43 1.66
C ASP A 108 -7.10 -5.52 1.51
N PRO A 109 -6.76 -6.24 2.60
CA PRO A 109 -5.77 -7.33 2.57
C PRO A 109 -6.15 -8.47 1.61
N SER A 110 -7.42 -8.58 1.21
CA SER A 110 -7.93 -9.55 0.24
C SER A 110 -7.43 -9.30 -1.18
N ASN A 111 -7.00 -8.06 -1.48
CA ASN A 111 -6.42 -7.72 -2.79
C ASN A 111 -5.02 -8.33 -3.00
N LEU A 112 -4.31 -8.73 -1.93
CA LEU A 112 -3.03 -9.46 -2.05
C LEU A 112 -3.28 -10.93 -2.38
N ARG A 113 -3.39 -11.23 -3.67
CA ARG A 113 -3.59 -12.61 -4.18
C ARG A 113 -2.31 -13.36 -4.52
N ASP A 114 -1.17 -12.76 -4.25
CA ASP A 114 0.12 -13.41 -4.46
C ASP A 114 0.34 -14.48 -3.36
N PRO A 115 0.62 -15.75 -3.75
CA PRO A 115 0.82 -16.84 -2.80
C PRO A 115 1.85 -16.57 -1.71
N ASP A 116 2.83 -15.71 -1.97
CA ASP A 116 3.89 -15.36 -1.02
C ASP A 116 3.35 -14.73 0.27
N TYR A 117 2.15 -14.15 0.22
CA TYR A 117 1.47 -13.51 1.37
C TYR A 117 0.44 -14.41 2.05
N ASN A 118 0.26 -15.66 1.63
CA ASN A 118 -0.77 -16.54 2.19
C ASN A 118 -0.54 -16.89 3.66
N GLY A 119 0.73 -16.93 4.10
CA GLY A 119 1.10 -17.19 5.49
C GLY A 119 1.05 -15.96 6.40
N TRP A 120 0.74 -14.78 5.86
CA TRP A 120 0.77 -13.54 6.62
C TRP A 120 -0.55 -13.31 7.34
N ASN A 121 -0.49 -12.76 8.56
CA ASN A 121 -1.69 -12.31 9.25
C ASN A 121 -2.30 -11.06 8.59
N GLU A 122 -3.54 -10.76 8.94
CA GLU A 122 -4.31 -9.65 8.36
C GLU A 122 -3.58 -8.30 8.46
N ALA A 123 -3.05 -7.95 9.64
CA ALA A 123 -2.35 -6.68 9.85
C ALA A 123 -1.12 -6.52 8.93
N ASN A 124 -0.33 -7.57 8.75
CA ASN A 124 0.82 -7.55 7.85
C ASN A 124 0.39 -7.44 6.39
N ARG A 125 -0.70 -8.11 5.99
CA ARG A 125 -1.26 -8.02 4.64
C ARG A 125 -1.80 -6.62 4.36
N THR A 126 -2.52 -6.01 5.30
CA THR A 126 -3.00 -4.62 5.19
C THR A 126 -1.84 -3.64 5.05
N ARG A 127 -0.78 -3.81 5.85
CA ARG A 127 0.44 -2.98 5.72
C ARG A 127 1.08 -3.12 4.33
N ALA A 128 1.15 -4.34 3.79
CA ALA A 128 1.66 -4.58 2.45
C ALA A 128 0.77 -3.98 1.35
N ALA A 129 -0.55 -4.11 1.48
CA ALA A 129 -1.53 -3.48 0.58
C ALA A 129 -1.34 -1.97 0.53
N CYS A 130 -1.23 -1.35 1.72
CA CYS A 130 -0.96 0.07 1.86
C CYS A 130 0.34 0.48 1.17
N GLY A 131 1.44 -0.24 1.44
CA GLY A 131 2.73 0.02 0.80
C GLY A 131 2.68 -0.07 -0.73
N LEU A 132 2.07 -1.13 -1.27
CA LEU A 132 1.91 -1.31 -2.72
C LEU A 132 1.04 -0.21 -3.35
N PHE A 133 -0.04 0.17 -2.68
CA PHE A 133 -0.91 1.25 -3.12
C PHE A 133 -0.18 2.60 -3.15
N LEU A 134 0.56 2.93 -2.09
CA LEU A 134 1.39 4.13 -2.03
C LEU A 134 2.44 4.16 -3.12
N CYS A 135 3.20 3.06 -3.31
CA CYS A 135 4.18 2.97 -4.40
C CYS A 135 3.55 3.25 -5.77
N ARG A 136 2.33 2.75 -6.02
CA ARG A 136 1.60 2.99 -7.27
C ARG A 136 1.18 4.46 -7.43
N ILE A 137 0.73 5.11 -6.35
CA ILE A 137 0.37 6.55 -6.37
C ILE A 137 1.61 7.40 -6.62
N LEU A 138 2.68 7.19 -5.85
CA LEU A 138 3.93 7.93 -5.98
C LEU A 138 4.49 7.81 -7.39
N HIS A 139 4.54 6.58 -7.90
CA HIS A 139 4.93 6.34 -9.28
C HIS A 139 4.00 7.04 -10.27
N ALA A 140 2.68 7.08 -10.06
CA ALA A 140 1.77 7.82 -10.93
C ALA A 140 2.07 9.33 -10.93
N LEU A 141 2.40 9.90 -9.77
CA LEU A 141 2.74 11.31 -9.60
C LEU A 141 4.02 11.68 -10.37
N ASP A 142 5.00 10.79 -10.51
CA ASP A 142 6.26 11.07 -11.22
C ASP A 142 6.09 11.40 -12.70
N TYR A 143 4.99 10.97 -13.32
CA TYR A 143 4.70 11.22 -14.74
C TYR A 143 3.72 12.38 -14.94
N LEU A 144 3.20 12.98 -13.86
CA LEU A 144 2.31 14.12 -13.94
C LEU A 144 3.09 15.44 -13.94
N LYS A 145 2.59 16.42 -14.69
CA LYS A 145 3.13 17.78 -14.69
C LYS A 145 2.83 18.47 -13.36
N ASP A 146 3.72 19.35 -12.89
CA ASP A 146 3.66 19.98 -11.56
C ASP A 146 2.27 20.46 -11.11
N PRO A 147 1.48 21.21 -11.92
CA PRO A 147 0.17 21.68 -11.46
C PRO A 147 -0.83 20.54 -11.21
N VAL A 148 -0.78 19.50 -12.06
CA VAL A 148 -1.63 18.32 -11.95
C VAL A 148 -1.11 17.40 -10.83
N LYS A 149 0.22 17.24 -10.74
CA LYS A 149 0.89 16.47 -9.69
C LYS A 149 0.50 16.98 -8.31
N GLN A 150 0.57 18.29 -8.09
CA GLN A 150 0.17 18.95 -6.85
C GLN A 150 -1.31 18.69 -6.52
N ALA A 151 -2.20 18.86 -7.49
CA ALA A 151 -3.64 18.68 -7.29
C ALA A 151 -4.00 17.22 -6.95
N VAL A 152 -3.37 16.25 -7.62
CA VAL A 152 -3.57 14.81 -7.36
C VAL A 152 -3.00 14.42 -6.01
N ALA A 153 -1.80 14.89 -5.65
CA ALA A 153 -1.22 14.61 -4.35
C ALA A 153 -2.07 15.18 -3.21
N ASN A 154 -2.56 16.42 -3.35
CA ASN A 154 -3.51 17.02 -2.40
C ASN A 154 -4.77 16.16 -2.24
N PHE A 155 -5.29 15.60 -3.34
CA PHE A 155 -6.44 14.71 -3.29
C PHE A 155 -6.18 13.46 -2.44
N PHE A 156 -5.03 12.80 -2.62
CA PHE A 156 -4.67 11.62 -1.83
C PHE A 156 -4.35 11.95 -0.36
N ALA A 157 -3.71 13.10 -0.09
CA ALA A 157 -3.47 13.58 1.27
C ALA A 157 -4.79 13.89 2.01
N ASN A 158 -5.74 14.57 1.36
CA ASN A 158 -7.06 14.87 1.93
C ASN A 158 -7.91 13.61 2.21
N LYS A 159 -7.61 12.52 1.50
CA LYS A 159 -8.22 11.21 1.74
C LYS A 159 -7.54 10.43 2.86
N GLY A 160 -6.45 10.94 3.41
CA GLY A 160 -5.67 10.29 4.47
C GLY A 160 -4.77 9.16 3.98
N TYR A 161 -4.53 9.06 2.67
CA TYR A 161 -3.65 8.02 2.12
C TYR A 161 -2.18 8.39 2.23
N ILE A 162 -1.83 9.63 1.90
CA ILE A 162 -0.45 10.14 2.00
C ILE A 162 -0.35 10.96 3.28
N ASP A 163 0.63 10.65 4.12
CA ASP A 163 0.90 11.46 5.31
C ASP A 163 1.47 12.82 4.91
N SER A 164 1.23 13.85 5.73
CA SER A 164 1.72 15.20 5.45
C SER A 164 3.24 15.27 5.34
N SER A 165 3.98 14.37 6.01
CA SER A 165 5.44 14.28 5.89
C SER A 165 5.90 13.78 4.51
N GLU A 166 5.31 12.70 3.98
CA GLU A 166 5.58 12.19 2.62
C GLU A 166 5.21 13.22 1.54
N PHE A 167 4.13 13.97 1.78
CA PHE A 167 3.69 15.04 0.89
C PHE A 167 4.70 16.20 0.80
N LEU A 168 5.31 16.59 1.93
CA LEU A 168 6.29 17.68 1.99
C LEU A 168 7.62 17.30 1.31
N GLU A 169 8.00 16.02 1.32
CA GLU A 169 9.18 15.54 0.58
C GLU A 169 8.96 15.59 -0.95
N LEU A 170 7.73 15.32 -1.41
CA LEU A 170 7.38 15.35 -2.84
C LEU A 170 7.24 16.77 -3.40
N PHE A 171 6.85 17.73 -2.56
CA PHE A 171 6.65 19.14 -2.93
C PHE A 171 7.32 20.06 -1.91
N PRO A 172 8.66 20.15 -1.90
CA PRO A 172 9.33 21.09 -1.04
C PRO A 172 8.86 22.51 -1.40
N VAL A 173 8.29 23.20 -0.41
CA VAL A 173 7.90 24.62 -0.58
C VAL A 173 9.17 25.38 -0.93
N LYS A 174 9.25 25.89 -2.17
CA LYS A 174 10.33 26.79 -2.56
C LYS A 174 10.23 28.02 -1.66
N LYS A 175 11.16 28.13 -0.71
CA LYS A 175 11.33 29.36 0.08
C LYS A 175 11.58 30.48 -0.92
N THR A 176 10.62 31.41 -1.00
CA THR A 176 10.71 32.62 -1.82
C THR A 176 11.47 33.68 -1.03
#